data_AF-A0A8K0SC84-F1
#
_entry.id   AF-A0A8K0SC84-F1
#
_cell.length_a   1.000
_cell.length_b   1.000
_cell.length_c   1.000
_cell.angle_alpha   90.00
_cell.angle_beta   90.00
_cell.angle_gamma   90.00
#
_symmetry.space_group_name_H-M   'P 1'
#
loop_
_entity.id
_entity.type
_entity.pdbx_description
1 polymer ?
#
loop_
_entity_poly.entity_id
_entity_poly.type
_entity_poly.pdbx_seq_one_letter_code
_entity_poly.pdbx_strand_id
1 'polypeptide(L)'
;MGNTGTGAGGTIVAQSYHAKLVIPLPRDKALAEYYQWQCSKVDSPTWKAGFWAPYQITKKECLDLRHVYTTKDVEFYTKQGVKLGIALSFIEDIRDWVQETFNE
;
A
#
# COMPACT_ATOMS: atom_id res chain seq x y z
N MET A 1 29.14 -36.28 27.94
CA MET A 1 27.82 -36.62 27.35
C MET A 1 26.76 -36.13 28.33
N GLY A 2 25.91 -35.15 28.08
CA GLY A 2 25.79 -34.16 27.02
C GLY A 2 25.08 -32.94 27.64
N ASN A 3 25.52 -31.74 27.32
CA ASN A 3 24.83 -30.51 27.68
C ASN A 3 24.01 -30.03 26.48
N THR A 4 22.70 -30.13 26.57
CA THR A 4 21.69 -29.37 25.82
C THR A 4 20.40 -29.39 26.65
N GLY A 5 19.58 -28.34 26.75
CA GLY A 5 19.57 -27.10 26.00
C GLY A 5 18.86 -25.96 26.73
N THR A 6 19.32 -24.75 26.41
CA THR A 6 18.58 -23.64 25.82
C THR A 6 17.10 -23.45 26.19
N GLY A 7 16.82 -22.25 26.71
CA GLY A 7 15.50 -21.65 26.76
C GLY A 7 15.54 -20.22 27.28
N ALA A 8 16.32 -19.34 26.65
CA ALA A 8 16.25 -17.91 26.93
C ALA A 8 14.96 -17.36 26.28
N GLY A 9 14.09 -16.79 27.11
CA GLY A 9 12.88 -16.11 26.69
C GLY A 9 13.12 -14.74 26.07
N GLY A 10 12.02 -14.11 25.62
CA GLY A 10 11.94 -12.66 25.42
C GLY A 10 11.79 -12.19 23.97
N THR A 11 10.56 -12.28 23.46
CA THR A 11 9.83 -11.19 22.80
C THR A 11 10.55 -10.28 21.79
N ILE A 12 10.29 -10.49 20.50
CA ILE A 12 9.80 -9.43 19.60
C ILE A 12 8.68 -10.03 18.73
N VAL A 13 7.45 -10.03 19.25
CA VAL A 13 6.26 -10.19 18.40
C VAL A 13 5.97 -8.84 17.76
N ALA A 14 6.59 -8.57 16.61
CA ALA A 14 6.20 -7.46 15.75
C ALA A 14 6.16 -7.89 14.28
N GLN A 15 5.74 -9.13 14.02
CA GLN A 15 5.06 -9.40 12.77
C GLN A 15 3.60 -9.12 13.03
N SER A 16 3.24 -7.84 12.87
CA SER A 16 1.85 -7.42 12.75
C SER A 16 1.18 -8.42 11.83
N TYR A 17 0.13 -9.04 12.30
CA TYR A 17 -0.81 -9.84 11.52
C TYR A 17 -1.18 -8.97 10.32
N HIS A 18 -0.46 -9.15 9.21
CA HIS A 18 -0.71 -8.47 7.97
C HIS A 18 -2.07 -8.98 7.56
N ALA A 19 -3.12 -8.26 7.92
CA ALA A 19 -4.45 -8.51 7.41
C ALA A 19 -4.26 -8.55 5.89
N LYS A 20 -4.32 -9.76 5.35
CA LYS A 20 -4.03 -10.02 3.94
C LYS A 20 -5.10 -9.24 3.20
N LEU A 21 -4.74 -8.08 2.68
CA LEU A 21 -5.67 -7.19 2.00
C LEU A 21 -6.27 -7.97 0.82
N VAL A 22 -7.52 -8.41 0.95
CA VAL A 22 -8.21 -9.20 -0.06
C VAL A 22 -8.90 -8.23 -0.99
N ILE A 23 -8.38 -8.08 -2.20
CA ILE A 23 -9.02 -7.30 -3.26
C ILE A 23 -9.61 -8.29 -4.25
N PRO A 24 -10.95 -8.39 -4.39
CA PRO A 24 -11.61 -9.34 -5.28
C PRO A 24 -11.58 -8.92 -6.77
N LEU A 25 -10.85 -7.86 -7.11
CA LEU A 25 -10.69 -7.37 -8.48
C LEU A 25 -9.39 -7.88 -9.14
N PRO A 26 -9.36 -8.02 -10.48
CA PRO A 26 -8.11 -8.16 -11.24
C PRO A 26 -7.11 -7.06 -10.87
N ARG A 27 -5.80 -7.37 -10.84
CA ARG A 27 -4.76 -6.47 -10.28
C ARG A 27 -4.69 -5.11 -10.99
N ASP A 28 -4.78 -5.13 -12.31
CA ASP A 28 -4.78 -3.95 -13.18
C ASP A 28 -6.07 -3.12 -13.02
N LYS A 29 -7.22 -3.79 -12.93
CA LYS A 29 -8.51 -3.14 -12.68
C LYS A 29 -8.58 -2.52 -11.29
N ALA A 30 -8.09 -3.23 -10.27
CA ALA A 30 -8.01 -2.76 -8.89
C ALA A 30 -7.22 -1.44 -8.79
N LEU A 31 -6.07 -1.37 -9.46
CA LEU A 31 -5.23 -0.17 -9.46
C LEU A 31 -5.95 1.02 -10.12
N ALA A 32 -6.70 0.79 -11.21
CA ALA A 32 -7.47 1.83 -11.87
C ALA A 32 -8.64 2.34 -11.01
N GLU A 33 -9.41 1.44 -10.39
CA GLU A 33 -10.53 1.82 -9.52
C GLU A 33 -10.04 2.54 -8.26
N TYR A 34 -8.94 2.08 -7.66
CA TYR A 34 -8.32 2.77 -6.53
C TYR A 34 -7.91 4.21 -6.86
N TYR A 35 -7.28 4.43 -8.03
CA TYR A 35 -6.92 5.78 -8.47
C TYR A 35 -8.15 6.68 -8.65
N GLN A 36 -9.24 6.14 -9.23
CA GLN A 36 -10.50 6.88 -9.36
C GLN A 36 -11.09 7.23 -8.00
N TRP A 37 -11.07 6.28 -7.06
CA TRP A 37 -11.53 6.49 -5.69
C TRP A 37 -10.69 7.57 -4.99
N GLN A 38 -9.36 7.56 -5.08
CA GLN A 38 -8.52 8.63 -4.50
C GLN A 38 -8.85 10.00 -5.09
N CYS A 39 -9.06 10.07 -6.41
CA CYS A 39 -9.48 11.30 -7.07
C CYS A 39 -10.87 11.79 -6.63
N SER A 40 -11.73 10.90 -6.11
CA SER A 40 -13.04 11.27 -5.57
C SER A 40 -12.96 11.89 -4.16
N LYS A 41 -11.88 11.62 -3.41
CA LYS A 41 -11.67 12.13 -2.04
C LYS A 41 -11.07 13.54 -1.99
N VAL A 42 -10.71 14.11 -3.14
CA VAL A 42 -10.08 15.43 -3.22
C VAL A 42 -10.75 16.29 -4.29
N ASP A 43 -10.97 17.58 -4.00
CA ASP A 43 -11.52 18.53 -4.98
C ASP A 43 -10.42 19.23 -5.79
N SER A 44 -9.24 19.40 -5.19
CA SER A 44 -8.14 20.15 -5.79
C SER A 44 -7.53 19.44 -7.00
N PRO A 45 -7.48 20.09 -8.19
CA PRO A 45 -6.83 19.54 -9.38
C PRO A 45 -5.36 19.17 -9.16
N THR A 46 -4.64 19.94 -8.34
CA THR A 46 -3.24 19.66 -8.00
C THR A 46 -3.07 18.36 -7.22
N TRP A 47 -4.05 17.99 -6.39
CA TRP A 47 -4.02 16.75 -5.63
C TRP A 47 -4.34 15.55 -6.54
N LYS A 48 -5.36 15.68 -7.41
CA LYS A 48 -5.69 14.68 -8.44
C LYS A 48 -4.49 14.40 -9.35
N ALA A 49 -3.84 15.46 -9.84
CA ALA A 49 -2.60 15.35 -10.62
C ALA A 49 -1.44 14.75 -9.81
N GLY A 50 -1.41 14.98 -8.50
CA GLY A 50 -0.47 14.34 -7.59
C GLY A 50 -0.60 12.81 -7.63
N PHE A 51 -1.81 12.28 -7.50
CA PHE A 51 -2.08 10.84 -7.52
C PHE A 51 -1.87 10.18 -8.88
N TRP A 52 -1.87 10.95 -9.97
CA TRP A 52 -1.56 10.43 -11.31
C TRP A 52 -0.14 9.84 -11.39
N ALA A 53 0.84 10.50 -10.78
CA ALA A 53 2.25 10.06 -10.83
C ALA A 53 2.49 8.68 -10.20
N PRO A 54 2.12 8.41 -8.93
CA PRO A 54 2.27 7.08 -8.35
C PRO A 54 1.43 6.03 -9.09
N TYR A 55 0.20 6.36 -9.55
CA TYR A 55 -0.60 5.44 -10.37
C TYR A 55 0.15 4.96 -11.63
N GLN A 56 0.78 5.88 -12.38
CA GLN A 56 1.54 5.53 -13.58
C GLN A 56 2.80 4.71 -13.25
N ILE A 57 3.52 5.06 -12.19
CA ILE A 57 4.70 4.33 -11.73
C ILE A 57 4.32 2.88 -11.37
N THR A 58 3.31 2.71 -10.52
CA THR A 58 2.81 1.40 -10.08
C THR A 58 2.34 0.56 -11.28
N LYS A 59 1.64 1.17 -12.24
CA LYS A 59 1.19 0.50 -13.47
C LYS A 59 2.36 0.06 -14.34
N LYS A 60 3.36 0.92 -14.53
CA LYS A 60 4.54 0.64 -15.38
C LYS A 60 5.37 -0.52 -14.83
N GLU A 61 5.54 -0.56 -13.51
CA GLU A 61 6.33 -1.59 -12.83
C GLU A 61 5.52 -2.86 -12.52
N CYS A 62 4.28 -2.97 -13.02
CA CYS A 62 3.36 -4.09 -12.80
C CYS A 62 3.14 -4.42 -11.31
N LEU A 63 3.23 -3.40 -10.45
CA LEU A 63 3.00 -3.54 -9.02
C LEU A 63 1.50 -3.56 -8.73
N ASP A 64 1.05 -4.55 -7.98
CA ASP A 64 -0.32 -4.55 -7.47
C ASP A 64 -0.42 -3.88 -6.10
N LEU A 65 -1.64 -3.45 -5.77
CA LEU A 65 -1.92 -2.76 -4.51
C LEU A 65 -1.58 -3.58 -3.26
N ARG A 66 -1.56 -4.92 -3.34
CA ARG A 66 -1.17 -5.76 -2.20
C ARG A 66 0.34 -5.68 -1.96
N HIS A 67 1.15 -5.71 -3.02
CA HIS A 67 2.59 -5.51 -2.90
C HIS A 67 2.92 -4.09 -2.44
N VAL A 68 2.25 -3.07 -2.99
CA VAL A 68 2.44 -1.67 -2.54
C VAL A 68 2.13 -1.53 -1.05
N TYR A 69 1.01 -2.08 -0.59
CA TYR A 69 0.62 -2.03 0.82
C TYR A 69 1.52 -2.87 1.74
N THR A 70 2.08 -3.98 1.24
CA THR A 70 2.95 -4.86 2.04
C THR A 70 4.34 -4.28 2.20
N THR A 71 4.92 -3.77 1.12
CA THR A 71 6.29 -3.23 1.12
C THR A 71 6.35 -1.82 1.72
N LYS A 72 5.26 -1.03 1.60
CA LYS A 72 5.15 0.37 2.05
C LYS A 72 6.40 1.21 1.72
N ASP A 73 6.93 1.05 0.51
CA ASP A 73 8.14 1.75 0.10
C ASP A 73 7.81 3.17 -0.37
N VAL A 74 7.68 4.09 0.59
CA VAL A 74 7.47 5.52 0.30
C VAL A 74 8.66 6.09 -0.48
N GLU A 75 9.88 5.63 -0.19
CA GLU A 75 11.09 6.08 -0.87
C GLU A 75 11.10 5.74 -2.36
N PHE A 76 10.57 4.58 -2.73
CA PHE A 76 10.42 4.18 -4.12
C PHE A 76 9.67 5.24 -4.94
N TYR A 77 8.60 5.82 -4.40
CA TYR A 77 7.83 6.86 -5.09
C TYR A 77 8.52 8.22 -5.02
N THR A 78 9.08 8.61 -3.87
CA THR A 78 9.72 9.93 -3.72
C THR A 78 11.00 10.06 -4.54
N LYS A 79 11.79 8.99 -4.70
CA LYS A 79 12.95 8.94 -5.61
C LYS A 79 12.58 9.16 -7.08
N GLN A 80 11.33 8.90 -7.44
CA GLN A 80 10.78 9.11 -8.78
C GLN A 80 10.07 10.46 -8.94
N GLY A 81 10.18 11.36 -7.96
CA GLY A 81 9.64 12.71 -8.00
C GLY A 81 8.20 12.86 -7.48
N VAL A 82 7.62 11.81 -6.89
CA VAL A 82 6.33 11.93 -6.20
C VAL A 82 6.52 12.71 -4.90
N LYS A 83 5.64 13.68 -4.63
CA LYS A 83 5.69 14.45 -3.38
C LYS A 83 5.46 13.50 -2.19
N LEU A 84 6.22 13.67 -1.11
CA LEU A 84 6.15 12.83 0.09
C LEU A 84 4.71 12.64 0.61
N GLY A 85 3.94 13.73 0.73
CA GLY A 85 2.55 13.65 1.19
C GLY A 85 1.65 12.81 0.27
N ILE A 86 1.84 12.90 -1.05
CA ILE A 86 1.10 12.08 -2.02
C ILE A 86 1.50 10.62 -1.90
N ALA A 87 2.79 10.33 -1.76
CA ALA A 87 3.29 8.96 -1.62
C ALA A 87 2.77 8.29 -0.33
N LEU A 88 2.69 9.03 0.78
CA LEU A 88 2.11 8.56 2.04
C LEU A 88 0.63 8.21 1.86
N SER A 89 -0.19 9.15 1.37
CA SER A 89 -1.61 8.90 1.10
C SER A 89 -1.82 7.73 0.12
N PHE A 90 -1.02 7.64 -0.94
CA PHE A 90 -1.11 6.55 -1.92
C PHE A 90 -0.86 5.15 -1.32
N ILE A 91 -0.10 5.02 -0.24
CA ILE A 91 0.15 3.73 0.40
C ILE A 91 -0.87 3.47 1.51
N GLU A 92 -1.16 4.49 2.33
CA GLU A 92 -2.03 4.36 3.49
C GLU A 92 -3.50 4.19 3.10
N ASP A 93 -3.97 4.96 2.10
CA ASP A 93 -5.39 4.95 1.71
C ASP A 93 -5.83 3.63 1.06
N ILE A 94 -4.90 2.74 0.67
CA ILE A 94 -5.23 1.43 0.09
C ILE A 94 -6.10 0.61 1.06
N ARG A 95 -5.80 0.70 2.36
CA ARG A 95 -6.59 0.00 3.38
C ARG A 95 -8.00 0.56 3.47
N ASP A 96 -8.12 1.88 3.48
CA ASP A 96 -9.39 2.58 3.62
C ASP A 96 -10.28 2.34 2.40
N TRP A 97 -9.69 2.38 1.20
CA TRP A 97 -10.39 2.04 -0.04
C TRP A 97 -10.94 0.61 -0.01
N VAL A 98 -10.14 -0.39 0.39
CA VAL A 98 -10.61 -1.78 0.47
C VAL A 98 -11.72 -1.95 1.49
N GLN A 99 -11.59 -1.30 2.64
CA GLN A 99 -12.62 -1.36 3.68
C GLN A 99 -13.92 -0.66 3.25
N GLU A 100 -13.83 0.46 2.53
CA GLU A 100 -15.01 1.18 2.03
C GLU A 100 -15.69 0.44 0.86
N THR A 101 -14.91 -0.22 0.01
CA THR A 101 -15.43 -0.80 -1.25
C THR A 101 -15.93 -2.24 -1.09
N PHE A 102 -15.35 -3.03 -0.18
CA PHE A 102 -15.61 -4.48 -0.11
C PHE A 102 -16.17 -4.97 1.22
N ASN A 103 -16.42 -4.07 2.18
CA ASN A 103 -16.81 -4.42 3.54
C ASN A 103 -18.25 -3.98 3.85
N GLU A 104 -19.16 -4.20 2.89
CA GLU A 104 -20.63 -4.08 3.06
C GLU A 104 -21.20 -5.19 3.96
#